data_AF-A0A2V7TYF4-F1
#
_entry.id   AF-A0A2V7TYF4-F1
#
_cell.length_a   1.000
_cell.length_b   1.000
_cell.length_c   1.000
_cell.angle_alpha   90.00
_cell.angle_beta   90.00
_cell.angle_gamma   90.00
#
_symmetry.space_group_name_H-M   'P 1'
#
loop_
_entity.id
_entity.type
_entity.pdbx_description
1 polymer ?
#
loop_
_entity_poly.entity_id
_entity_poly.type
_entity_poly.pdbx_seq_one_letter_code
_entity_poly.pdbx_strand_id
1 'polypeptide(L)'
;MVAMAARSADPPAAACPACGDGHARATPTAFADPLLLCAACGHRWIVDPAGREPPSGFYDDLHEKGLINPLPDDVRRDFLDERLQLIEEWRRPGTLLDV
;
A
#
# COMPACT_ATOMS: atom_id res chain seq x y z
N MET A 1 -33.95 8.81 6.45
CA MET A 1 -33.61 7.57 7.20
C MET A 1 -32.20 7.74 7.71
N VAL A 2 -32.01 7.82 9.03
CA VAL A 2 -30.68 7.94 9.64
C VAL A 2 -30.03 6.56 9.57
N ALA A 3 -28.92 6.45 8.84
CA ALA A 3 -28.13 5.23 8.79
C ALA A 3 -27.62 4.92 10.20
N MET A 4 -28.07 3.80 10.77
CA MET A 4 -27.51 3.29 12.02
C MET A 4 -26.04 2.98 11.77
N ALA A 5 -25.15 3.71 12.45
CA ALA A 5 -23.75 3.34 12.56
C ALA A 5 -23.70 1.94 13.19
N ALA A 6 -23.33 0.94 12.39
CA ALA A 6 -23.06 -0.39 12.88
C ALA A 6 -22.01 -0.27 13.99
N ARG A 7 -22.33 -0.79 15.18
CA ARG A 7 -21.36 -0.96 16.25
C ARG A 7 -20.29 -1.91 15.74
N SER A 8 -19.18 -1.37 15.29
CA SER A 8 -17.98 -2.15 15.00
C SER A 8 -17.61 -2.88 16.27
N ALA A 9 -17.79 -4.20 16.28
CA ALA A 9 -17.21 -5.05 17.31
C ALA A 9 -15.70 -4.78 17.30
N ASP A 10 -15.13 -4.45 18.45
CA ASP A 10 -13.68 -4.30 18.57
C ASP A 10 -13.03 -5.57 18.00
N PRO A 11 -12.20 -5.46 16.94
CA PRO A 11 -11.52 -6.63 16.43
C PRO A 11 -10.68 -7.23 17.56
N PRO A 12 -10.63 -8.57 17.70
CA PRO A 12 -9.77 -9.20 18.70
C PRO A 12 -8.36 -8.63 18.52
N ALA A 13 -7.73 -8.23 19.64
CA ALA A 13 -6.43 -7.55 19.61
C ALA A 13 -5.43 -8.38 18.80
N ALA A 14 -5.22 -7.99 17.54
CA ALA A 14 -4.38 -8.74 16.63
C ALA A 14 -2.95 -8.75 17.17
N ALA A 15 -2.33 -9.94 17.20
CA ALA A 15 -0.92 -10.04 17.55
C ALA A 15 -0.10 -9.21 16.56
N CYS A 16 0.84 -8.43 17.07
CA CYS A 16 1.73 -7.63 16.24
C CYS A 16 2.60 -8.57 15.38
N PRO A 17 2.61 -8.45 14.05
CA PRO A 17 3.42 -9.35 13.21
C PRO A 17 4.94 -9.12 13.37
N ALA A 18 5.36 -7.99 13.95
CA ALA A 18 6.77 -7.69 14.18
C ALA A 18 7.30 -8.24 15.52
N CYS A 19 6.52 -8.20 16.60
CA CYS A 19 6.98 -8.59 17.94
C CYS A 19 6.16 -9.69 18.61
N GLY A 20 5.01 -10.09 18.06
CA GLY A 20 4.12 -11.11 18.60
C GLY A 20 3.18 -10.64 19.72
N ASP A 21 3.32 -9.41 20.23
CA ASP A 21 2.50 -8.92 21.35
C ASP A 21 1.03 -8.64 20.96
N GLY A 22 0.09 -9.00 21.85
CA GLY A 22 -1.37 -8.93 21.65
C GLY A 22 -2.05 -7.63 22.08
N HIS A 23 -1.45 -6.46 21.79
CA HIS A 23 -1.96 -5.16 22.26
C HIS A 23 -2.06 -4.10 21.16
N ALA A 24 -2.52 -4.50 19.98
CA ALA A 24 -2.80 -3.58 18.88
C ALA A 24 -3.96 -2.63 19.23
N ARG A 25 -3.81 -1.34 18.92
CA ARG A 25 -4.89 -0.33 19.02
C ARG A 25 -5.20 0.23 17.65
N ALA A 26 -6.48 0.36 17.33
CA ALA A 26 -6.91 1.07 16.14
C ALA A 26 -6.58 2.56 16.26
N THR A 27 -6.03 3.12 15.18
CA THR A 27 -5.77 4.55 15.03
C THR A 27 -6.68 5.10 13.93
N PRO A 28 -7.17 6.35 14.07
CA PRO A 28 -8.02 6.95 13.06
C PRO A 28 -7.24 7.13 11.75
N THR A 29 -7.84 6.70 10.64
CA THR A 29 -7.29 6.87 9.29
C THR A 29 -8.33 7.50 8.38
N ALA A 30 -7.88 8.05 7.24
CA ALA A 30 -8.76 8.47 6.16
C ALA A 30 -9.24 7.29 5.28
N PHE A 31 -8.79 6.07 5.57
CA PHE A 31 -9.04 4.88 4.76
C PHE A 31 -10.13 4.02 5.39
N ALA A 32 -10.76 3.17 4.58
CA ALA A 32 -11.81 2.27 5.05
C ALA A 32 -11.30 1.26 6.11
N ASP A 33 -10.01 0.91 6.05
CA ASP A 33 -9.40 -0.01 7.01
C ASP A 33 -8.70 0.73 8.16
N PRO A 34 -8.92 0.29 9.41
CA PRO A 34 -8.24 0.87 10.56
C PRO A 34 -6.76 0.50 10.53
N LEU A 35 -5.89 1.51 10.66
CA LEU A 35 -4.47 1.30 10.90
C LEU A 35 -4.30 0.89 12.36
N LEU A 36 -3.68 -0.26 12.61
CA LEU A 36 -3.33 -0.75 13.93
C LEU A 36 -1.93 -0.27 14.33
N LEU A 37 -1.79 0.08 15.61
CA LEU A 37 -0.52 0.44 16.26
C LEU A 37 -0.23 -0.53 17.40
N CYS A 38 0.95 -1.14 17.41
CA CYS A 38 1.45 -1.93 18.52
C CYS A 38 1.94 -1.01 19.65
N ALA A 39 1.41 -1.18 20.86
CA ALA A 39 1.86 -0.40 22.02
C ALA A 39 3.27 -0.76 22.52
N ALA A 40 3.79 -1.95 22.19
CA ALA A 40 5.08 -2.43 22.68
C ALA A 40 6.27 -1.94 21.82
N CYS A 41 6.18 -2.12 20.50
CA CYS A 41 7.27 -1.79 19.58
C CYS A 41 6.98 -0.60 18.65
N GLY A 42 5.77 -0.03 18.69
CA GLY A 42 5.38 1.08 17.82
C GLY A 42 5.13 0.69 16.35
N HIS A 43 5.17 -0.60 16.01
CA HIS A 43 4.88 -1.08 14.67
C HIS A 43 3.44 -0.72 14.27
N ARG A 44 3.28 -0.27 13.02
CA ARG A 44 1.99 0.13 12.45
C ARG A 44 1.68 -0.75 11.24
N TRP A 45 0.49 -1.33 11.20
CA TRP A 45 0.05 -2.17 10.08
C TRP A 45 -1.46 -2.07 9.90
N ILE A 46 -1.94 -2.39 8.72
CA ILE A 46 -3.36 -2.61 8.47
C ILE A 46 -3.57 -4.12 8.61
N VAL A 47 -4.67 -4.55 9.24
CA VAL A 47 -5.02 -5.98 9.24
C VAL A 47 -5.14 -6.41 7.80
N ASP A 48 -4.38 -7.42 7.39
CA ASP A 48 -4.56 -8.02 6.07
C ASP A 48 -6.02 -8.48 5.99
N PRO A 49 -6.85 -7.81 5.17
CA PRO A 49 -8.26 -8.14 5.15
C PRO A 49 -8.38 -9.47 4.43
N ALA A 50 -8.45 -10.55 5.21
CA ALA A 50 -8.67 -11.90 4.71
C ALA A 50 -9.83 -11.88 3.70
N GLY A 51 -9.54 -12.29 2.46
CA GLY A 51 -10.53 -12.29 1.38
C GLY A 51 -10.62 -11.01 0.53
N ARG A 52 -9.67 -10.06 0.64
CA ARG A 52 -9.46 -9.03 -0.40
C ARG A 52 -8.30 -9.35 -1.32
N GLU A 53 -7.98 -10.62 -1.50
CA GLU A 53 -7.23 -10.97 -2.70
C GLU A 53 -8.11 -10.62 -3.89
N PRO A 54 -7.67 -9.71 -4.76
CA PRO A 54 -8.42 -9.43 -5.96
C PRO A 54 -8.54 -10.74 -6.78
N PRO A 55 -9.68 -10.98 -7.44
CA PRO A 55 -9.89 -12.21 -8.21
C PRO A 55 -8.77 -12.41 -9.24
N SER A 56 -8.45 -13.66 -9.58
CA SER A 56 -7.52 -13.99 -10.65
C SER A 56 -8.06 -13.40 -11.97
N GLY A 57 -7.49 -12.29 -12.41
CA GLY A 57 -7.97 -11.50 -13.55
C GLY A 57 -8.25 -10.03 -13.23
N PHE A 58 -8.29 -9.61 -11.96
CA PHE A 58 -8.48 -8.20 -11.61
C PHE A 58 -7.41 -7.29 -12.22
N TYR A 59 -6.13 -7.69 -12.16
CA TYR A 59 -5.06 -6.90 -12.75
C TYR A 59 -5.06 -6.98 -14.28
N ASP A 60 -5.50 -8.09 -14.86
CA ASP A 60 -5.68 -8.23 -16.30
C ASP A 60 -6.81 -7.31 -16.79
N ASP A 61 -7.96 -7.30 -16.10
CA ASP A 61 -9.08 -6.38 -16.33
C ASP A 61 -8.65 -4.91 -16.25
N LEU A 62 -7.84 -4.56 -15.26
CA LEU A 62 -7.32 -3.19 -15.13
C LEU A 62 -6.33 -2.86 -16.26
N HIS A 63 -5.57 -3.84 -16.76
CA HIS A 63 -4.69 -3.66 -17.91
C HIS A 63 -5.49 -3.49 -19.20
N GLU A 64 -6.49 -4.34 -19.45
CA GLU A 64 -7.40 -4.25 -20.60
C GLU A 64 -8.18 -2.94 -20.62
N LYS A 65 -8.58 -2.42 -19.45
CA LYS A 65 -9.26 -1.13 -19.31
C LYS A 65 -8.30 0.07 -19.34
N GLY A 66 -6.99 -0.15 -19.50
CA GLY A 66 -5.98 0.92 -19.51
C GLY A 66 -5.83 1.65 -18.18
N LEU A 67 -6.23 1.03 -17.06
CA LEU A 67 -6.26 1.63 -15.73
C LEU A 67 -4.96 1.43 -14.94
N ILE A 68 -4.14 0.43 -15.29
CA ILE A 68 -2.81 0.23 -14.70
C ILE A 68 -1.77 1.16 -15.33
N ASN A 69 -1.99 1.57 -16.58
CA ASN A 69 -1.12 2.50 -17.27
C ASN A 69 -1.92 3.28 -18.33
N PRO A 70 -2.48 4.45 -17.99
CA PRO A 70 -3.36 5.19 -18.90
C PRO A 70 -2.59 5.89 -20.02
N LEU A 71 -1.26 5.89 -19.98
CA LEU A 71 -0.44 6.52 -21.02
C LEU A 71 -0.45 5.64 -22.27
N PRO A 72 -0.60 6.24 -23.47
CA PRO A 72 -0.31 5.57 -24.74
C PRO A 72 1.08 4.90 -24.73
N ASP A 73 1.21 3.79 -25.46
CA ASP A 73 2.41 2.94 -25.42
C ASP A 73 3.71 3.67 -25.79
N ASP A 74 3.64 4.59 -26.74
CA ASP A 74 4.73 5.47 -27.16
C ASP A 74 5.14 6.42 -26.04
N VAL A 75 4.17 7.16 -25.47
CA VAL A 75 4.41 8.07 -24.35
C VAL A 75 4.98 7.33 -23.15
N ARG A 76 4.45 6.14 -22.85
CA ARG A 76 4.93 5.29 -21.76
C ARG A 76 6.38 4.88 -21.95
N ARG A 77 6.78 4.51 -23.17
CA ARG A 77 8.17 4.12 -23.47
C ARG A 77 9.11 5.29 -23.25
N ASP A 78 8.75 6.48 -23.72
CA ASP A 78 9.56 7.69 -23.51
C ASP A 78 9.79 7.97 -22.02
N PHE A 79 8.74 7.87 -21.18
CA PHE A 79 8.86 8.04 -19.73
C PHE A 79 9.72 6.96 -19.06
N LEU A 80 9.63 5.71 -19.52
CA LEU A 80 10.43 4.61 -18.97
C LEU A 80 11.91 4.76 -19.35
N ASP A 81 12.19 5.19 -20.58
CA ASP A 81 13.55 5.44 -21.08
C ASP A 81 14.19 6.62 -20.35
N GLU A 82 13.45 7.73 -20.16
CA GLU A 82 13.91 8.86 -19.34
C GLU A 82 14.21 8.42 -17.90
N ARG A 83 13.33 7.63 -17.29
CA ARG A 83 13.53 7.11 -15.93
C ARG A 83 14.74 6.18 -15.84
N LEU A 84 14.97 5.33 -16.84
CA LEU A 84 16.14 4.47 -16.89
C LEU A 84 17.42 5.30 -16.98
N GLN A 85 17.45 6.33 -17.82
CA GLN A 85 18.57 7.25 -17.91
C GLN A 85 18.89 7.90 -16.56
N LEU A 86 17.88 8.39 -15.84
CA LEU A 86 18.07 8.97 -14.51
C LEU A 86 18.63 7.97 -13.50
N ILE A 87 18.14 6.72 -13.52
CA ILE A 87 18.66 5.65 -12.65
C ILE A 87 20.13 5.36 -12.98
N GLU A 88 20.49 5.32 -14.26
CA GLU A 88 21.87 5.10 -14.69
C GLU A 88 22.78 6.26 -14.27
N GLU A 89 22.33 7.51 -14.43
CA GLU A 89 23.06 8.70 -13.97
C GLU A 89 23.26 8.70 -12.44
N TRP A 90 22.26 8.26 -11.67
CA TRP A 90 22.37 8.11 -10.22
C TRP A 90 23.26 6.95 -9.78
N ARG A 91 23.38 5.90 -10.60
CA ARG A 91 24.23 4.74 -10.33
C ARG A 91 25.68 4.95 -10.76
N ARG A 92 25.98 6.00 -11.53
CA ARG A 92 27.36 6.31 -11.92
C ARG A 92 28.18 6.68 -10.68
N PRO A 93 29.42 6.18 -10.55
CA PRO A 93 30.31 6.59 -9.47
C PRO A 93 30.56 8.10 -9.52
N GLY A 94 30.31 8.82 -8.43
CA GLY A 94 30.64 10.25 -8.27
C GLY A 94 29.51 11.26 -8.53
N THR A 95 28.24 10.87 -8.52
CA THR A 95 27.09 11.80 -8.69
C THR A 95 26.22 11.96 -7.43
N LEU A 96 26.10 13.23 -6.99
CA LEU A 96 25.13 13.88 -6.08
C LEU A 96 24.78 13.29 -4.70
N LEU A 97 25.18 12.06 -4.37
CA LEU A 97 24.98 11.45 -3.04
C LEU A 97 26.30 11.11 -2.31
N ASP A 98 27.43 11.61 -2.78
CA ASP A 98 28.68 11.65 -1.99
C ASP A 98 28.62 12.77 -0.93
N VAL A 99 27.63 12.70 -0.02
CA VAL A 99 27.55 13.51 1.21
C VAL A 99 27.52 12.60 2.43
#